data_AF-A0AAD7FLR0-F1
#
_entry.id   AF-A0AAD7FLR0-F1
#
_cell.length_a   1.000
_cell.length_b   1.000
_cell.length_c   1.000
_cell.angle_alpha   90.00
_cell.angle_beta   90.00
_cell.angle_gamma   90.00
#
_symmetry.space_group_name_H-M   'P 1'
#
loop_
_entity.id
_entity.type
_entity.pdbx_description
1 polymer ?
#
loop_
_entity_poly.entity_id
_entity_poly.type
_entity_poly.pdbx_seq_one_letter_code
_entity_poly.pdbx_strand_id
1 'polypeptide(L)'
;REQANALFTADFHIFQSSESGTNIVRTISYSMPSSLQDHVKYVHPTVLSPSAPSSCDESIVTPGYNAYPQTADLQFFLDTYRPDLVNEIWTVVSVANGTVIQRVPQPQDQEPNLDTQMIVSLGSDYCNLYMQLGARGTSVIWASGDHGVGDCDGQFNQFSLMWPDSCPYVTTVGATHQFGPEVAANLSSGGFANAERLLDTLDDTYSGLYNASGRGVPDVSAQGVNVAIGFNEEIITLNGTSASAPIFAAIIGQLNNELVAAGKGPLGFLNPRMYANPGAFNDITSENRSNPGCGTDGFPAAKGWDPVTGLGTPNYDALRAAAGL
;
A
#
# COMPACT_ATOMS: atom_id res chain seq x y z
N ARG A 1 -17.45 20.91 16.37
CA ARG A 1 -16.96 21.85 15.32
C ARG A 1 -16.49 23.15 15.95
N GLU A 2 -17.34 23.95 16.59
CA GLU A 2 -16.93 25.25 17.18
C GLU A 2 -15.72 25.17 18.14
N GLN A 3 -15.70 24.21 19.06
CA GLN A 3 -14.56 23.99 19.95
C GLN A 3 -13.29 23.55 19.21
N ALA A 4 -13.42 22.72 18.16
CA ALA A 4 -12.29 22.28 17.34
C ALA A 4 -11.76 23.43 16.45
N ASN A 5 -12.66 24.25 15.90
CA ASN A 5 -12.33 25.46 15.17
C ASN A 5 -11.60 26.46 16.07
N ALA A 6 -12.03 26.62 17.31
CA ALA A 6 -11.36 27.50 18.28
C ALA A 6 -9.99 26.96 18.73
N LEU A 7 -9.88 25.65 18.94
CA LEU A 7 -8.64 25.01 19.44
C LEU A 7 -7.55 24.95 18.37
N PHE A 8 -7.92 24.69 17.12
CA PHE A 8 -7.00 24.51 16.00
C PHE A 8 -7.09 25.64 14.97
N THR A 9 -7.67 26.79 15.31
CA THR A 9 -7.97 27.88 14.34
C THR A 9 -8.41 27.32 12.98
N ALA A 10 -9.32 26.35 13.04
CA ALA A 10 -9.69 25.50 11.92
C ALA A 10 -11.06 25.90 11.39
N ASP A 11 -11.35 25.50 10.15
CA ASP A 11 -12.64 25.76 9.54
C ASP A 11 -13.33 24.44 9.13
N PHE A 12 -13.86 23.72 10.11
CA PHE A 12 -14.51 22.43 9.86
C PHE A 12 -15.92 22.62 9.28
N HIS A 13 -16.13 22.12 8.07
CA HIS A 13 -17.40 22.11 7.34
C HIS A 13 -17.94 20.70 7.15
N ILE A 14 -19.23 20.61 6.81
CA ILE A 14 -19.82 19.38 6.29
C ILE A 14 -19.73 19.44 4.77
N PHE A 15 -19.05 18.47 4.18
CA PHE A 15 -18.98 18.26 2.75
C PHE A 15 -19.95 17.12 2.40
N GLN A 16 -20.72 17.31 1.35
CA GLN A 16 -21.62 16.28 0.85
C GLN A 16 -21.08 15.74 -0.48
N SER A 17 -20.97 14.42 -0.59
CA SER A 17 -20.65 13.77 -1.86
C SER A 17 -21.79 14.01 -2.85
N SER A 18 -21.49 14.57 -4.02
CA SER A 18 -22.45 14.77 -5.11
C SER A 18 -22.96 13.46 -5.72
N GLU A 19 -22.20 12.37 -5.55
CA GLU A 19 -22.48 11.06 -6.13
C GLU A 19 -23.29 10.16 -5.18
N SER A 20 -22.91 10.12 -3.89
CA SER A 20 -23.55 9.24 -2.90
C SER A 20 -24.51 9.95 -1.94
N GLY A 21 -24.50 11.30 -1.91
CA GLY A 21 -25.24 12.09 -0.92
C GLY A 21 -24.70 12.02 0.51
N THR A 22 -23.60 11.28 0.74
CA THR A 22 -23.00 11.07 2.05
C THR A 22 -22.35 12.34 2.57
N ASN A 23 -22.60 12.66 3.85
CA ASN A 23 -22.02 13.80 4.54
C ASN A 23 -20.74 13.40 5.28
N ILE A 24 -19.67 14.15 5.08
CA ILE A 24 -18.41 14.00 5.82
C ILE A 24 -18.01 15.34 6.46
N VAL A 25 -17.46 15.30 7.67
CA VAL A 25 -16.87 16.49 8.31
C VAL A 25 -15.40 16.58 7.91
N ARG A 26 -14.99 17.70 7.35
CA ARG A 26 -13.61 17.97 6.92
C ARG A 26 -13.25 19.42 7.19
N THR A 27 -11.97 19.75 7.19
CA THR A 27 -11.49 21.13 7.20
C THR A 27 -10.42 21.32 6.13
N ILE A 28 -10.48 22.46 5.42
CA ILE A 28 -9.51 22.86 4.40
C ILE A 28 -8.28 23.57 5.00
N SER A 29 -8.35 23.97 6.27
CA SER A 29 -7.27 24.68 6.95
C SER A 29 -7.36 24.52 8.46
N TYR A 30 -6.21 24.41 9.11
CA TYR A 30 -6.08 24.49 10.56
C TYR A 30 -4.71 25.07 10.91
N SER A 31 -4.57 25.61 12.11
CA SER A 31 -3.28 26.00 12.69
C SER A 31 -3.18 25.50 14.12
N MET A 32 -1.94 25.34 14.61
CA MET A 32 -1.70 24.84 15.95
C MET A 32 -0.68 25.71 16.66
N PRO A 33 -0.82 25.95 17.98
CA PRO A 33 0.22 26.58 18.76
C PRO A 33 1.58 25.90 18.52
N SER A 34 2.64 26.70 18.34
CA SER A 34 4.00 26.19 18.14
C SER A 34 4.45 25.25 19.26
N SER A 35 3.99 25.49 20.49
CA SER A 35 4.25 24.63 21.65
C SER A 35 3.64 23.22 21.57
N LEU A 36 2.75 22.96 20.60
CA LEU A 36 2.14 21.65 20.39
C LEU A 36 2.65 20.95 19.12
N GLN A 37 3.46 21.63 18.29
CA GLN A 37 3.99 21.06 17.04
C GLN A 37 4.84 19.81 17.30
N ASP A 38 5.63 19.79 18.37
CA ASP A 38 6.43 18.62 18.76
C ASP A 38 5.62 17.53 19.48
N HIS A 39 4.33 17.75 19.73
CA HIS A 39 3.48 16.89 20.57
C HIS A 39 2.26 16.33 19.84
N VAL A 40 1.87 16.91 18.70
CA VAL A 40 0.73 16.50 17.92
C VAL A 40 1.16 16.17 16.51
N LYS A 41 1.13 14.86 16.19
CA LYS A 41 1.64 14.34 14.93
C LYS A 41 0.71 14.62 13.74
N TYR A 42 -0.60 14.58 13.94
CA TYR A 42 -1.59 14.96 12.92
C TYR A 42 -2.92 15.38 13.55
N VAL A 43 -3.72 16.14 12.79
CA VAL A 43 -5.10 16.48 13.12
C VAL A 43 -6.00 15.89 12.04
N HIS A 44 -6.98 15.08 12.44
CA HIS A 44 -7.98 14.47 11.55
C HIS A 44 -9.38 14.75 12.12
N PRO A 45 -10.42 15.05 11.32
CA PRO A 45 -10.48 14.95 9.84
C PRO A 45 -10.19 16.26 9.06
N THR A 46 -9.03 16.35 8.39
CA THR A 46 -8.73 17.40 7.39
C THR A 46 -9.08 16.94 5.99
N VAL A 47 -8.95 17.78 4.94
CA VAL A 47 -9.34 17.53 3.54
C VAL A 47 -8.77 16.29 2.83
N LEU A 48 -8.13 15.37 3.55
CA LEU A 48 -7.85 14.05 2.99
C LEU A 48 -9.06 13.12 3.20
N SER A 49 -9.63 12.68 2.08
CA SER A 49 -10.31 11.39 2.03
C SER A 49 -9.22 10.31 1.95
N PRO A 50 -9.26 9.25 2.77
CA PRO A 50 -8.35 8.11 2.61
C PRO A 50 -8.67 7.27 1.36
N SER A 51 -9.65 7.66 0.55
CA SER A 51 -9.81 7.12 -0.80
C SER A 51 -8.78 7.78 -1.71
N ALA A 52 -7.58 7.19 -1.78
CA ALA A 52 -6.77 7.33 -2.98
C ALA A 52 -7.66 6.93 -4.17
N PRO A 53 -7.85 7.78 -5.19
CA PRO A 53 -8.48 7.33 -6.42
C PRO A 53 -7.73 6.09 -6.93
N SER A 54 -8.49 5.10 -7.37
CA SER A 54 -8.02 3.87 -7.99
C SER A 54 -7.41 4.18 -9.37
N SER A 55 -6.28 4.87 -9.37
CA SER A 55 -5.43 5.03 -10.53
C SER A 55 -4.03 4.72 -10.07
N CYS A 56 -3.43 3.76 -10.78
CA CYS A 56 -2.05 3.29 -10.70
C CYS A 56 -1.15 4.26 -9.95
N ASP A 57 -0.51 3.78 -8.89
CA ASP A 57 0.91 4.01 -8.60
C ASP A 57 1.25 4.09 -7.11
N GLU A 58 2.55 3.95 -6.83
CA GLU A 58 3.25 4.57 -5.69
C GLU A 58 3.40 6.10 -5.87
N SER A 59 2.70 6.67 -6.85
CA SER A 59 2.68 8.09 -7.18
C SER A 59 1.58 8.75 -6.39
N ILE A 60 1.96 9.77 -5.63
CA ILE A 60 1.01 10.67 -5.02
C ILE A 60 0.52 11.63 -6.12
N VAL A 61 -0.72 11.48 -6.55
CA VAL A 61 -1.36 12.44 -7.46
C VAL A 61 -1.90 13.60 -6.64
N THR A 62 -1.26 14.77 -6.77
CA THR A 62 -1.75 16.02 -6.19
C THR A 62 -2.49 16.83 -7.25
N PRO A 63 -3.82 16.98 -7.16
CA PRO A 63 -4.55 17.84 -8.08
C PRO A 63 -4.19 19.31 -7.83
N GLY A 64 -3.77 20.03 -8.88
CA GLY A 64 -3.36 21.44 -8.80
C GLY A 64 -4.02 22.31 -9.87
N TYR A 65 -4.31 23.57 -9.55
CA TYR A 65 -4.75 24.55 -10.55
C TYR A 65 -3.57 25.02 -11.40
N ASN A 66 -3.34 24.42 -12.58
CA ASN A 66 -2.33 24.85 -13.59
C ASN A 66 -0.88 25.05 -13.09
N ALA A 67 -0.54 24.59 -11.88
CA ALA A 67 0.77 24.70 -11.23
C ALA A 67 1.24 23.32 -10.75
N TYR A 68 2.55 23.14 -10.60
CA TYR A 68 3.16 21.89 -10.14
C TYR A 68 4.09 22.12 -8.93
N PRO A 69 4.19 21.15 -8.00
CA PRO A 69 5.00 21.28 -6.80
C PRO A 69 6.50 21.35 -7.13
N GLN A 70 7.28 22.11 -6.37
CA GLN A 70 8.73 22.16 -6.53
C GLN A 70 9.41 21.16 -5.60
N THR A 71 10.27 20.29 -6.15
CA THR A 71 11.08 19.34 -5.36
C THR A 71 11.93 20.06 -4.32
N ALA A 72 12.45 21.25 -4.62
CA ALA A 72 13.21 22.05 -3.67
C ALA A 72 12.35 22.54 -2.48
N ASP A 73 11.08 22.85 -2.71
CA ASP A 73 10.16 23.27 -1.64
C ASP A 73 9.72 22.07 -0.80
N LEU A 74 9.52 20.90 -1.41
CA LEU A 74 9.32 19.64 -0.67
C LEU A 74 10.54 19.32 0.18
N GLN A 75 11.76 19.39 -0.37
CA GLN A 75 12.98 19.16 0.39
C GLN A 75 13.11 20.14 1.56
N PHE A 76 12.88 21.43 1.32
CA PHE A 76 12.89 22.44 2.39
C PHE A 76 11.83 22.15 3.47
N PHE A 77 10.62 21.74 3.08
CA PHE A 77 9.57 21.33 4.01
C PHE A 77 9.99 20.11 4.84
N LEU A 78 10.58 19.07 4.21
CA LEU A 78 11.08 17.89 4.91
C LEU A 78 12.23 18.26 5.85
N ASP A 79 13.21 19.02 5.39
CA ASP A 79 14.32 19.51 6.22
C ASP A 79 13.82 20.28 7.45
N THR A 80 12.73 21.02 7.31
CA THR A 80 12.15 21.87 8.38
C THR A 80 11.25 21.10 9.34
N TYR A 81 10.34 20.29 8.81
CA TYR A 81 9.23 19.70 9.59
C TYR A 81 9.27 18.17 9.67
N ARG A 82 9.98 17.50 8.76
CA ARG A 82 10.12 16.03 8.69
C ARG A 82 11.57 15.59 8.45
N PRO A 83 12.51 15.97 9.34
CA PRO A 83 13.92 15.63 9.19
C PRO A 83 14.15 14.10 9.17
N ASP A 84 13.18 13.32 9.67
CA ASP A 84 13.14 11.87 9.61
C ASP A 84 12.94 11.29 8.20
N LEU A 85 12.40 12.07 7.25
CA LEU A 85 12.13 11.65 5.87
C LEU A 85 13.10 12.25 4.84
N VAL A 86 14.11 13.01 5.25
CA VAL A 86 15.04 13.75 4.37
C VAL A 86 15.87 12.84 3.45
N ASN A 87 16.03 11.57 3.81
CA ASN A 87 16.74 10.58 3.00
C ASN A 87 15.82 9.79 2.06
N GLU A 88 14.50 10.03 2.09
CA GLU A 88 13.57 9.40 1.13
C GLU A 88 13.66 10.14 -0.22
N ILE A 89 13.90 9.41 -1.30
CA ILE A 89 14.04 9.98 -2.65
C ILE A 89 12.65 10.17 -3.26
N TRP A 90 12.16 11.41 -3.24
CA TRP A 90 10.90 11.78 -3.89
C TRP A 90 11.16 12.35 -5.29
N THR A 91 10.70 11.66 -6.32
CA THR A 91 10.89 12.07 -7.72
C THR A 91 9.56 12.48 -8.32
N VAL A 92 9.51 13.64 -8.98
CA VAL A 92 8.34 14.05 -9.76
C VAL A 92 8.29 13.18 -11.01
N VAL A 93 7.29 12.30 -11.10
CA VAL A 93 7.18 11.31 -12.17
C VAL A 93 6.59 11.91 -13.44
N SER A 94 5.54 12.75 -13.33
CA SER A 94 4.99 13.52 -14.46
C SER A 94 4.25 14.77 -14.00
N VAL A 95 4.10 15.74 -14.89
CA VAL A 95 3.30 16.96 -14.67
C VAL A 95 2.26 17.05 -15.78
N ALA A 96 1.01 16.72 -15.47
CA ALA A 96 -0.09 16.84 -16.41
C ALA A 96 -0.60 18.29 -16.47
N ASN A 97 -0.40 18.96 -17.61
CA ASN A 97 -0.93 20.31 -17.92
C ASN A 97 -0.48 21.47 -17.00
N GLY A 98 0.49 21.27 -16.10
CA GLY A 98 1.08 22.34 -15.28
C GLY A 98 1.94 23.28 -16.13
N THR A 99 1.60 24.57 -16.14
CA THR A 99 2.29 25.59 -16.98
C THR A 99 3.03 26.65 -16.16
N VAL A 100 2.75 26.71 -14.85
CA VAL A 100 3.30 27.72 -13.94
C VAL A 100 4.36 27.11 -13.03
N ILE A 101 5.59 27.64 -13.13
CA ILE A 101 6.64 27.42 -12.14
C ILE A 101 6.37 28.40 -10.99
N GLN A 102 6.21 27.91 -9.76
CA GLN A 102 5.81 28.66 -8.56
C GLN A 102 6.87 29.68 -8.08
N ARG A 103 7.26 30.64 -8.93
CA ARG A 103 8.15 31.75 -8.57
C ARG A 103 7.41 33.03 -8.20
N VAL A 104 6.09 33.07 -8.37
CA VAL A 104 5.27 34.27 -8.15
C VAL A 104 4.12 33.92 -7.19
N PRO A 105 3.91 34.69 -6.11
CA PRO A 105 3.01 34.30 -5.03
C PRO A 105 1.57 34.69 -5.39
N GLN A 106 0.86 33.83 -6.11
CA GLN A 106 -0.60 33.82 -6.04
C GLN A 106 -1.03 32.64 -5.13
N PRO A 107 -2.06 32.81 -4.29
CA PRO A 107 -2.50 31.77 -3.37
C PRO A 107 -2.73 30.43 -4.05
N GLN A 108 -3.43 30.42 -5.19
CA GLN A 108 -3.72 29.24 -6.01
C GLN A 108 -2.51 28.48 -6.57
N ASP A 109 -1.33 29.13 -6.57
CA ASP A 109 -0.08 28.52 -7.01
C ASP A 109 0.59 27.76 -5.85
N GLN A 110 0.05 27.77 -4.61
CA GLN A 110 0.66 27.11 -3.44
C GLN A 110 0.04 25.74 -3.13
N GLU A 111 -1.22 25.50 -3.53
CA GLU A 111 -1.97 24.25 -3.29
C GLU A 111 -1.20 22.96 -3.69
N PRO A 112 -0.52 22.88 -4.85
CA PRO A 112 0.21 21.66 -5.20
C PRO A 112 1.34 21.31 -4.23
N ASN A 113 2.01 22.32 -3.65
CA ASN A 113 3.04 22.12 -2.62
C ASN A 113 2.40 21.63 -1.32
N LEU A 114 1.28 22.24 -0.90
CA LEU A 114 0.53 21.81 0.29
C LEU A 114 0.14 20.34 0.19
N ASP A 115 -0.50 19.96 -0.91
CA ASP A 115 -0.99 18.59 -1.11
C ASP A 115 0.17 17.59 -1.13
N THR A 116 1.26 17.92 -1.83
CA THR A 116 2.43 17.04 -1.95
C THR A 116 3.10 16.83 -0.60
N GLN A 117 3.35 17.93 0.12
CA GLN A 117 4.02 17.91 1.42
C GLN A 117 3.18 17.17 2.47
N MET A 118 1.86 17.37 2.47
CA MET A 118 0.97 16.69 3.41
C MET A 118 0.86 15.20 3.14
N ILE A 119 0.77 14.78 1.88
CA ILE A 119 0.64 13.35 1.57
C ILE A 119 1.96 12.61 1.82
N VAL A 120 3.10 13.18 1.43
CA VAL A 120 4.44 12.62 1.74
C VAL A 120 4.61 12.47 3.27
N SER A 121 4.28 13.51 4.03
CA SER A 121 4.37 13.48 5.48
C SER A 121 3.45 12.41 6.09
N LEU A 122 2.19 12.35 5.68
CA LEU A 122 1.21 11.43 6.28
C LEU A 122 1.40 9.97 5.85
N GLY A 123 1.83 9.71 4.61
CA GLY A 123 2.08 8.35 4.10
C GLY A 123 3.10 7.58 4.93
N SER A 124 4.26 8.19 5.21
CA SER A 124 5.32 7.57 6.04
C SER A 124 4.89 7.43 7.51
N ASP A 125 3.96 8.27 7.98
CA ASP A 125 3.40 8.16 9.33
C ASP A 125 2.43 7.00 9.49
N TYR A 126 1.61 6.70 8.48
CA TYR A 126 0.76 5.50 8.50
C TYR A 126 1.60 4.22 8.51
N CYS A 127 2.70 4.16 7.76
CA CYS A 127 3.59 3.00 7.80
C CYS A 127 4.23 2.80 9.19
N ASN A 128 4.63 3.89 9.85
CA ASN A 128 5.07 3.86 11.24
C ASN A 128 3.97 3.44 12.23
N LEU A 129 2.71 3.75 11.95
CA LEU A 129 1.58 3.26 12.75
C LEU A 129 1.36 1.76 12.58
N TYR A 130 1.53 1.22 11.38
CA TYR A 130 1.49 -0.24 11.15
C TYR A 130 2.61 -0.96 11.90
N MET A 131 3.82 -0.39 11.93
CA MET A 131 4.91 -0.89 12.77
C MET A 131 4.52 -0.96 14.25
N GLN A 132 3.92 0.12 14.79
CA GLN A 132 3.48 0.17 16.18
C GLN A 132 2.36 -0.83 16.48
N LEU A 133 1.44 -1.04 15.55
CA LEU A 133 0.42 -2.09 15.65
C LEU A 133 1.05 -3.48 15.69
N GLY A 134 2.00 -3.74 14.80
CA GLY A 134 2.80 -4.97 14.76
C GLY A 134 3.49 -5.27 16.08
N ALA A 135 4.15 -4.26 16.67
CA ALA A 135 4.82 -4.35 17.97
C ALA A 135 3.85 -4.63 19.14
N ARG A 136 2.56 -4.28 18.97
CA ARG A 136 1.50 -4.55 19.96
C ARG A 136 0.80 -5.90 19.74
N GLY A 137 1.29 -6.73 18.82
CA GLY A 137 0.73 -8.07 18.57
C GLY A 137 -0.42 -8.08 17.56
N THR A 138 -0.60 -7.01 16.78
CA THR A 138 -1.60 -6.95 15.71
C THR A 138 -0.99 -7.29 14.36
N SER A 139 -1.62 -8.18 13.60
CA SER A 139 -1.27 -8.44 12.20
C SER A 139 -2.02 -7.46 11.28
N VAL A 140 -1.29 -6.74 10.42
CA VAL A 140 -1.87 -5.86 9.39
C VAL A 140 -1.69 -6.55 8.04
N ILE A 141 -2.81 -6.86 7.39
CA ILE A 141 -2.86 -7.65 6.16
C ILE A 141 -3.52 -6.81 5.07
N TRP A 142 -2.92 -6.79 3.89
CA TRP A 142 -3.36 -5.97 2.77
C TRP A 142 -3.43 -6.78 1.47
N ALA A 143 -4.39 -6.41 0.61
CA ALA A 143 -4.53 -7.01 -0.72
C ALA A 143 -3.54 -6.32 -1.69
N SER A 144 -2.73 -7.09 -2.41
CA SER A 144 -1.65 -6.50 -3.21
C SER A 144 -2.11 -5.74 -4.47
N GLY A 145 -3.38 -5.90 -4.86
CA GLY A 145 -3.96 -5.27 -6.05
C GLY A 145 -4.28 -6.26 -7.18
N ASP A 146 -5.07 -5.77 -8.14
CA ASP A 146 -5.71 -6.62 -9.17
C ASP A 146 -5.24 -6.32 -10.61
N HIS A 147 -4.09 -5.63 -10.76
CA HIS A 147 -3.63 -5.05 -12.04
C HIS A 147 -2.25 -5.58 -12.45
N GLY A 148 -1.84 -6.72 -11.90
CA GLY A 148 -0.49 -7.27 -12.14
C GLY A 148 0.61 -6.25 -11.82
N VAL A 149 1.52 -6.01 -12.75
CA VAL A 149 2.58 -4.98 -12.61
C VAL A 149 2.08 -3.52 -12.77
N GLY A 150 0.77 -3.27 -12.90
CA GLY A 150 0.14 -1.94 -13.01
C GLY A 150 -0.37 -1.62 -14.42
N ASP A 151 -1.17 -0.56 -14.57
CA ASP A 151 -1.56 -0.04 -15.90
C ASP A 151 -0.68 1.15 -16.31
N CYS A 152 0.05 1.00 -17.42
CA CYS A 152 0.84 2.07 -18.03
C CYS A 152 0.03 2.73 -19.15
N ASP A 153 -0.23 4.03 -19.03
CA ASP A 153 -1.04 4.81 -19.99
C ASP A 153 -0.20 5.68 -20.94
N GLY A 154 1.10 5.38 -21.06
CA GLY A 154 2.04 6.10 -21.91
C GLY A 154 2.58 7.41 -21.33
N GLN A 155 2.01 7.90 -20.22
CA GLN A 155 2.63 8.94 -19.38
C GLN A 155 3.55 8.33 -18.32
N PHE A 156 3.19 7.13 -17.85
CA PHE A 156 3.96 6.31 -16.91
C PHE A 156 4.36 5.03 -17.61
N ASN A 157 5.67 4.82 -17.78
CA ASN A 157 6.23 3.64 -18.44
C ASN A 157 6.96 2.73 -17.43
N GLN A 158 6.55 2.75 -16.16
CA GLN A 158 7.17 1.94 -15.10
C GLN A 158 6.12 1.06 -14.42
N PHE A 159 6.58 -0.08 -13.90
CA PHE A 159 5.73 -0.94 -13.08
C PHE A 159 5.39 -0.22 -11.78
N SER A 160 4.16 -0.41 -11.32
CA SER A 160 3.67 0.31 -10.15
C SER A 160 2.89 -0.58 -9.20
N LEU A 161 3.04 -0.28 -7.91
CA LEU A 161 2.38 -0.95 -6.81
C LEU A 161 1.38 0.01 -6.17
N MET A 162 0.42 -0.51 -5.41
CA MET A 162 -0.53 0.31 -4.68
C MET A 162 0.02 0.62 -3.28
N TRP A 163 -0.22 1.82 -2.74
CA TRP A 163 0.03 2.07 -1.32
C TRP A 163 -1.07 1.41 -0.46
N PRO A 164 -0.76 0.75 0.69
CA PRO A 164 0.51 0.68 1.41
C PRO A 164 1.36 -0.56 1.10
N ASP A 165 1.25 -1.18 -0.07
CA ASP A 165 2.00 -2.42 -0.36
C ASP A 165 3.51 -2.21 -0.25
N SER A 166 3.99 -1.00 -0.53
CA SER A 166 5.38 -0.57 -0.34
C SER A 166 5.84 -0.49 1.12
N CYS A 167 4.92 -0.43 2.08
CA CYS A 167 5.25 -0.39 3.51
C CYS A 167 5.79 -1.75 3.98
N PRO A 168 6.99 -1.81 4.59
CA PRO A 168 7.56 -3.08 5.07
C PRO A 168 6.84 -3.66 6.29
N TYR A 169 5.96 -2.88 6.94
CA TYR A 169 5.26 -3.27 8.18
C TYR A 169 3.85 -3.80 7.97
N VAL A 170 3.46 -4.06 6.71
CA VAL A 170 2.22 -4.75 6.36
C VAL A 170 2.54 -6.07 5.65
N THR A 171 1.68 -7.06 5.82
CA THR A 171 1.72 -8.31 5.05
C THR A 171 0.86 -8.17 3.82
N THR A 172 1.46 -8.18 2.64
CA THR A 172 0.75 -8.08 1.36
C THR A 172 0.40 -9.46 0.82
N VAL A 173 -0.83 -9.62 0.32
CA VAL A 173 -1.40 -10.90 -0.09
C VAL A 173 -1.79 -10.84 -1.57
N GLY A 174 -1.05 -11.60 -2.37
CA GLY A 174 -1.35 -11.86 -3.78
C GLY A 174 -2.48 -12.85 -3.97
N ALA A 175 -2.76 -13.20 -5.23
CA ALA A 175 -3.82 -14.10 -5.62
C ALA A 175 -3.31 -15.32 -6.40
N THR A 176 -3.85 -16.48 -6.04
CA THR A 176 -3.71 -17.74 -6.79
C THR A 176 -5.07 -18.24 -7.24
N HIS A 177 -5.06 -19.24 -8.11
CA HIS A 177 -6.27 -19.97 -8.49
C HIS A 177 -5.97 -21.42 -8.89
N GLN A 178 -7.03 -22.21 -9.07
CA GLN A 178 -6.97 -23.65 -9.32
C GLN A 178 -6.45 -24.45 -8.13
N PHE A 179 -6.63 -25.78 -8.17
CA PHE A 179 -6.29 -26.69 -7.07
C PHE A 179 -5.40 -27.87 -7.51
N GLY A 180 -5.04 -27.94 -8.80
CA GLY A 180 -4.32 -29.10 -9.34
C GLY A 180 -3.83 -28.90 -10.78
N PRO A 181 -2.69 -28.21 -10.99
CA PRO A 181 -1.90 -27.49 -9.98
C PRO A 181 -2.56 -26.18 -9.53
N GLU A 182 -2.20 -25.66 -8.36
CA GLU A 182 -2.46 -24.26 -8.00
C GLU A 182 -1.48 -23.37 -8.77
N VAL A 183 -1.98 -22.25 -9.30
CA VAL A 183 -1.21 -21.39 -10.18
C VAL A 183 -1.41 -19.91 -9.83
N ALA A 184 -0.45 -19.07 -10.19
CA ALA A 184 -0.57 -17.62 -10.02
C ALA A 184 -1.78 -17.08 -10.80
N ALA A 185 -2.56 -16.19 -10.18
CA ALA A 185 -3.62 -15.47 -10.88
C ALA A 185 -3.02 -14.25 -11.59
N ASN A 186 -3.34 -14.06 -12.87
CA ASN A 186 -2.81 -12.94 -13.67
C ASN A 186 -3.08 -11.55 -13.05
N LEU A 187 -4.18 -11.42 -12.30
CA LEU A 187 -4.52 -10.17 -11.61
C LEU A 187 -3.59 -9.85 -10.44
N SER A 188 -2.86 -10.83 -9.90
CA SER A 188 -2.10 -10.68 -8.66
C SER A 188 -1.04 -9.60 -8.81
N SER A 189 -1.27 -8.45 -8.19
CA SER A 189 -0.32 -7.36 -8.27
C SER A 189 0.93 -7.65 -7.44
N GLY A 190 2.07 -7.26 -7.98
CA GLY A 190 3.37 -7.55 -7.40
C GLY A 190 4.51 -6.98 -8.22
N GLY A 191 5.68 -6.88 -7.60
CA GLY A 191 6.80 -6.12 -8.12
C GLY A 191 7.69 -5.62 -6.99
N PHE A 192 8.29 -4.44 -7.19
CA PHE A 192 9.25 -3.88 -6.25
C PHE A 192 8.95 -2.40 -6.02
N ALA A 193 8.81 -2.04 -4.74
CA ALA A 193 8.64 -0.66 -4.34
C ALA A 193 9.92 0.16 -4.53
N ASN A 194 9.83 1.48 -4.56
CA ASN A 194 10.99 2.34 -4.75
C ASN A 194 11.99 2.43 -3.56
N ALA A 195 12.03 1.47 -2.62
CA ALA A 195 12.83 1.54 -1.39
C ALA A 195 13.84 0.38 -1.17
N GLU A 196 15.07 0.75 -0.79
CA GLU A 196 16.33 -0.03 -0.78
C GLU A 196 16.31 -1.44 -0.12
N ARG A 197 16.20 -2.51 -0.93
CA ARG A 197 16.79 -3.85 -0.73
C ARG A 197 16.90 -4.66 -2.04
N LEU A 198 18.12 -5.10 -2.41
CA LEU A 198 18.37 -5.96 -3.58
C LEU A 198 17.90 -7.41 -3.37
N LEU A 199 17.32 -8.00 -4.42
CA LEU A 199 17.23 -9.47 -4.60
C LEU A 199 18.13 -9.88 -5.78
N ASP A 200 19.02 -10.85 -5.55
CA ASP A 200 20.00 -11.37 -6.52
C ASP A 200 19.39 -12.33 -7.58
N THR A 201 18.06 -12.50 -7.59
CA THR A 201 17.39 -13.62 -8.28
C THR A 201 16.56 -13.23 -9.50
N LEU A 202 16.53 -11.95 -9.89
CA LEU A 202 15.81 -11.52 -11.09
C LEU A 202 16.74 -11.43 -12.29
N ASP A 203 16.30 -12.02 -13.40
CA ASP A 203 16.89 -11.80 -14.72
C ASP A 203 16.71 -10.33 -15.13
N ASP A 204 17.58 -9.79 -15.98
CA ASP A 204 17.60 -8.38 -16.41
C ASP A 204 16.38 -7.99 -17.30
N THR A 205 15.39 -8.89 -17.42
CA THR A 205 14.29 -8.90 -18.41
C THR A 205 13.36 -7.68 -18.33
N TYR A 206 13.35 -6.92 -17.24
CA TYR A 206 12.60 -5.65 -17.12
C TYR A 206 13.45 -4.51 -16.55
N SER A 207 14.78 -4.58 -16.70
CA SER A 207 15.70 -3.57 -16.19
C SER A 207 15.30 -2.16 -16.64
N GLY A 208 15.17 -1.23 -15.67
CA GLY A 208 14.71 0.14 -15.90
C GLY A 208 13.20 0.37 -15.76
N LEU A 209 12.39 -0.69 -15.64
CA LEU A 209 10.93 -0.60 -15.39
C LEU A 209 10.55 -0.75 -13.92
N TYR A 210 11.47 -1.20 -13.06
CA TYR A 210 11.26 -1.39 -11.62
C TYR A 210 12.55 -1.08 -10.83
N ASN A 211 12.42 -0.78 -9.54
CA ASN A 211 13.56 -0.64 -8.64
C ASN A 211 13.94 -2.01 -8.05
N ALA A 212 14.97 -2.67 -8.60
CA ALA A 212 15.43 -3.96 -8.10
C ALA A 212 15.95 -3.94 -6.65
N SER A 213 16.28 -2.75 -6.15
CA SER A 213 16.58 -2.51 -4.74
C SER A 213 15.30 -2.18 -4.00
N GLY A 214 14.16 -2.78 -4.30
CA GLY A 214 12.86 -2.40 -3.75
C GLY A 214 12.32 -3.35 -2.68
N ARG A 215 11.38 -2.90 -1.85
CA ARG A 215 10.53 -3.83 -1.08
C ARG A 215 9.72 -4.66 -2.07
N GLY A 216 10.03 -5.96 -2.16
CA GLY A 216 9.33 -6.90 -3.04
C GLY A 216 7.90 -7.18 -2.56
N VAL A 217 6.93 -7.24 -3.46
CA VAL A 217 5.49 -7.50 -3.22
C VAL A 217 5.02 -8.62 -4.15
N PRO A 218 4.12 -9.53 -3.72
CA PRO A 218 3.54 -9.65 -2.39
C PRO A 218 4.43 -10.45 -1.41
N ASP A 219 4.04 -10.52 -0.13
CA ASP A 219 4.72 -11.38 0.85
C ASP A 219 4.29 -12.85 0.73
N VAL A 220 2.98 -13.07 0.50
CA VAL A 220 2.32 -14.39 0.43
C VAL A 220 1.15 -14.31 -0.55
N SER A 221 0.45 -15.42 -0.78
CA SER A 221 -0.80 -15.44 -1.56
C SER A 221 -1.87 -16.33 -0.96
N ALA A 222 -3.10 -16.18 -1.44
CA ALA A 222 -4.19 -17.11 -1.24
C ALA A 222 -5.13 -17.12 -2.46
N GLN A 223 -6.09 -18.04 -2.47
CA GLN A 223 -7.08 -18.14 -3.55
C GLN A 223 -7.82 -16.80 -3.73
N GLY A 224 -7.82 -16.26 -4.95
CA GLY A 224 -8.42 -14.97 -5.26
C GLY A 224 -9.28 -14.97 -6.52
N VAL A 225 -9.58 -16.12 -7.13
CA VAL A 225 -10.37 -16.23 -8.36
C VAL A 225 -11.51 -17.21 -8.16
N ASN A 226 -12.70 -16.87 -8.67
CA ASN A 226 -13.94 -17.61 -8.53
C ASN A 226 -14.37 -17.82 -7.07
N VAL A 227 -14.12 -16.83 -6.21
CA VAL A 227 -14.50 -16.89 -4.79
C VAL A 227 -15.99 -16.60 -4.66
N ALA A 228 -16.74 -17.57 -4.15
CA ALA A 228 -18.18 -17.47 -4.00
C ALA A 228 -18.58 -16.56 -2.83
N ILE A 229 -19.50 -15.64 -3.06
CA ILE A 229 -20.09 -14.77 -2.06
C ILE A 229 -21.62 -14.71 -2.21
N GLY A 230 -22.32 -14.32 -1.15
CA GLY A 230 -23.73 -13.95 -1.21
C GLY A 230 -23.90 -12.47 -1.52
N PHE A 231 -24.68 -12.13 -2.55
CA PHE A 231 -25.05 -10.75 -2.89
C PHE A 231 -26.48 -10.72 -3.43
N ASN A 232 -27.34 -9.86 -2.85
CA ASN A 232 -28.77 -9.78 -3.19
C ASN A 232 -29.50 -11.14 -3.18
N GLU A 233 -29.27 -11.95 -2.14
CA GLU A 233 -29.84 -13.30 -1.98
C GLU A 233 -29.41 -14.32 -3.06
N GLU A 234 -28.46 -13.97 -3.92
CA GLU A 234 -27.87 -14.86 -4.92
C GLU A 234 -26.42 -15.19 -4.58
N ILE A 235 -25.95 -16.35 -5.05
CA ILE A 235 -24.53 -16.71 -5.00
C ILE A 235 -23.87 -16.25 -6.29
N ILE A 236 -22.91 -15.35 -6.16
CA ILE A 236 -22.05 -14.90 -7.26
C ILE A 236 -20.59 -15.24 -6.95
N THR A 237 -19.76 -15.22 -7.97
CA THR A 237 -18.31 -15.39 -7.82
C THR A 237 -17.59 -14.09 -8.14
N LEU A 238 -16.62 -13.72 -7.31
CA LEU A 238 -15.75 -12.57 -7.52
C LEU A 238 -14.30 -13.01 -7.69
N ASN A 239 -13.53 -12.13 -8.33
CA ASN A 239 -12.09 -12.24 -8.48
C ASN A 239 -11.44 -11.00 -7.84
N GLY A 240 -10.24 -11.18 -7.31
CA GLY A 240 -9.42 -10.11 -6.76
C GLY A 240 -8.63 -10.54 -5.54
N THR A 241 -7.50 -9.87 -5.30
CA THR A 241 -6.73 -9.94 -4.05
C THR A 241 -7.53 -9.46 -2.85
N SER A 242 -8.59 -8.66 -3.08
CA SER A 242 -9.62 -8.35 -2.08
C SER A 242 -10.30 -9.60 -1.52
N ALA A 243 -10.32 -10.72 -2.25
CA ALA A 243 -10.79 -12.00 -1.75
C ALA A 243 -9.68 -12.83 -1.06
N SER A 244 -8.44 -12.78 -1.57
CA SER A 244 -7.33 -13.54 -1.00
C SER A 244 -6.87 -13.00 0.37
N ALA A 245 -6.84 -11.68 0.55
CA ALA A 245 -6.45 -11.04 1.81
C ALA A 245 -7.30 -11.50 3.03
N PRO A 246 -8.65 -11.47 3.00
CA PRO A 246 -9.45 -11.98 4.12
C PRO A 246 -9.36 -13.50 4.28
N ILE A 247 -9.12 -14.27 3.22
CA ILE A 247 -8.87 -15.72 3.33
C ILE A 247 -7.59 -15.96 4.15
N PHE A 248 -6.49 -15.28 3.80
CA PHE A 248 -5.24 -15.38 4.55
C PHE A 248 -5.41 -14.87 6.00
N ALA A 249 -6.11 -13.75 6.20
CA ALA A 249 -6.38 -13.22 7.53
C ALA A 249 -7.17 -14.19 8.41
N ALA A 250 -8.14 -14.92 7.86
CA ALA A 250 -8.89 -15.93 8.59
C ALA A 250 -7.99 -17.08 9.06
N ILE A 251 -7.05 -17.52 8.23
CA ILE A 251 -6.07 -18.57 8.58
C ILE A 251 -5.17 -18.10 9.73
N ILE A 252 -4.65 -16.88 9.66
CA ILE A 252 -3.85 -16.27 10.75
C ILE A 252 -4.68 -16.10 12.02
N GLY A 253 -5.94 -15.68 11.91
CA GLY A 253 -6.87 -15.58 13.03
C GLY A 253 -7.08 -16.92 13.73
N GLN A 254 -7.25 -18.00 12.96
CA GLN A 254 -7.37 -19.35 13.51
C GLN A 254 -6.08 -19.78 14.23
N LEU A 255 -4.91 -19.52 13.61
CA LEU A 255 -3.61 -19.82 14.22
C LEU A 255 -3.39 -19.04 15.53
N ASN A 256 -3.81 -17.76 15.58
CA ASN A 256 -3.78 -16.96 16.81
C ASN A 256 -4.70 -17.53 17.90
N ASN A 257 -5.88 -18.05 17.55
CA ASN A 257 -6.77 -18.69 18.51
C ASN A 257 -6.11 -19.92 19.15
N GLU A 258 -5.42 -20.74 18.36
CA GLU A 258 -4.67 -21.90 18.88
C GLU A 258 -3.48 -21.48 19.76
N LEU A 259 -2.73 -20.46 19.35
CA LEU A 259 -1.64 -19.90 20.16
C LEU A 259 -2.14 -19.44 21.52
N VAL A 260 -3.21 -18.65 21.55
CA VAL A 260 -3.81 -18.16 22.80
C VAL A 260 -4.32 -19.31 23.67
N ALA A 261 -4.96 -20.32 23.07
CA ALA A 261 -5.40 -21.52 23.78
C ALA A 261 -4.22 -22.31 24.39
N ALA A 262 -3.05 -22.28 23.75
CA ALA A 262 -1.81 -22.86 24.25
C ALA A 262 -1.03 -21.94 25.22
N GLY A 263 -1.60 -20.80 25.63
CA GLY A 263 -0.97 -19.84 26.54
C GLY A 263 0.14 -19.00 25.90
N LYS A 264 0.20 -18.94 24.56
CA LYS A 264 1.15 -18.12 23.79
C LYS A 264 0.50 -16.80 23.35
N GLY A 265 1.35 -15.80 23.05
CA GLY A 265 0.90 -14.54 22.47
C GLY A 265 0.52 -14.67 20.98
N PRO A 266 -0.28 -13.72 20.46
CA PRO A 266 -0.60 -13.68 19.04
C PRO A 266 0.66 -13.41 18.19
N LEU A 267 0.56 -13.69 16.90
CA LEU A 267 1.66 -13.60 15.93
C LEU A 267 2.16 -12.17 15.70
N GLY A 268 1.28 -11.17 15.76
CA GLY A 268 1.64 -9.77 15.51
C GLY A 268 2.15 -9.55 14.09
N PHE A 269 3.29 -8.86 13.97
CA PHE A 269 3.93 -8.62 12.68
C PHE A 269 4.46 -9.93 12.07
N LEU A 270 3.88 -10.36 10.95
CA LEU A 270 4.05 -11.70 10.41
C LEU A 270 5.33 -11.88 9.60
N ASN A 271 5.72 -10.87 8.81
CA ASN A 271 6.73 -11.01 7.76
C ASN A 271 8.03 -11.66 8.25
N PRO A 272 8.70 -11.20 9.33
CA PRO A 272 9.96 -11.80 9.77
C PRO A 272 9.85 -13.30 10.07
N ARG A 273 8.71 -13.75 10.63
CA ARG A 273 8.48 -15.17 10.93
C ARG A 273 8.21 -15.96 9.66
N MET A 274 7.45 -15.42 8.71
CA MET A 274 7.14 -16.10 7.45
C MET A 274 8.41 -16.27 6.60
N TYR A 275 9.20 -15.21 6.43
CA TYR A 275 10.46 -15.27 5.69
C TYR A 275 11.51 -16.16 6.36
N ALA A 276 11.47 -16.33 7.69
CA ALA A 276 12.30 -17.30 8.39
C ALA A 276 11.82 -18.76 8.23
N ASN A 277 10.58 -18.97 7.78
CA ASN A 277 9.95 -20.29 7.64
C ASN A 277 9.26 -20.42 6.26
N PRO A 278 9.98 -20.28 5.13
CA PRO A 278 9.37 -20.34 3.80
C PRO A 278 8.71 -21.70 3.51
N GLY A 279 9.19 -22.78 4.14
CA GLY A 279 8.58 -24.11 4.04
C GLY A 279 7.19 -24.24 4.70
N ALA A 280 6.68 -23.19 5.32
CA ALA A 280 5.29 -23.12 5.80
C ALA A 280 4.28 -22.73 4.71
N PHE A 281 4.74 -22.55 3.47
CA PHE A 281 3.94 -22.14 2.33
C PHE A 281 4.11 -23.13 1.18
N ASN A 282 3.07 -23.29 0.36
CA ASN A 282 3.12 -24.03 -0.88
C ASN A 282 3.64 -23.09 -1.97
N ASP A 283 4.83 -23.39 -2.48
CA ASP A 283 5.51 -22.62 -3.53
C ASP A 283 4.77 -22.75 -4.87
N ILE A 284 4.48 -21.62 -5.53
CA ILE A 284 3.68 -21.56 -6.76
C ILE A 284 4.62 -21.46 -7.96
N THR A 285 5.06 -22.61 -8.46
CA THR A 285 6.10 -22.66 -9.50
C THR A 285 5.55 -23.03 -10.88
N SER A 286 4.23 -23.08 -11.06
CA SER A 286 3.61 -23.57 -12.29
C SER A 286 4.06 -22.73 -13.49
N GLU A 287 4.82 -23.36 -14.40
CA GLU A 287 5.50 -22.70 -15.51
C GLU A 287 4.53 -21.86 -16.37
N ASN A 288 4.99 -20.67 -16.80
CA ASN A 288 4.28 -19.73 -17.69
C ASN A 288 3.04 -19.04 -17.09
N ARG A 289 3.01 -18.81 -15.77
CA ARG A 289 2.06 -17.87 -15.16
C ARG A 289 2.81 -16.68 -14.60
N SER A 290 2.23 -15.51 -14.80
CA SER A 290 2.84 -14.21 -14.53
C SER A 290 1.79 -13.21 -14.07
N ASN A 291 2.23 -12.00 -13.72
CA ASN A 291 1.34 -10.88 -13.38
C ASN A 291 1.33 -9.80 -14.47
N PRO A 292 0.73 -10.07 -15.65
CA PRO A 292 0.78 -9.15 -16.78
C PRO A 292 0.14 -7.80 -16.44
N GLY A 293 0.66 -6.77 -17.08
CA GLY A 293 0.31 -5.37 -16.86
C GLY A 293 1.26 -4.47 -17.66
N CYS A 294 0.96 -3.19 -17.80
CA CYS A 294 1.83 -2.23 -18.49
C CYS A 294 2.17 -2.60 -19.95
N GLY A 295 1.33 -3.40 -20.62
CA GLY A 295 1.62 -3.94 -21.96
C GLY A 295 2.74 -4.99 -22.00
N THR A 296 3.10 -5.54 -20.84
CA THR A 296 4.12 -6.59 -20.66
C THR A 296 3.50 -7.87 -20.12
N ASP A 297 4.22 -8.98 -20.22
CA ASP A 297 3.85 -10.24 -19.57
C ASP A 297 4.01 -10.20 -18.05
N GLY A 298 4.64 -9.16 -17.48
CA GLY A 298 4.95 -9.04 -16.07
C GLY A 298 6.00 -10.05 -15.59
N PHE A 299 6.20 -10.12 -14.28
CA PHE A 299 7.10 -11.08 -13.68
C PHE A 299 6.52 -12.50 -13.71
N PRO A 300 7.33 -13.54 -13.94
CA PRO A 300 6.89 -14.92 -13.82
C PRO A 300 6.86 -15.37 -12.35
N ALA A 301 5.91 -16.26 -12.03
CA ALA A 301 5.98 -17.04 -10.80
C ALA A 301 7.20 -17.99 -10.88
N ALA A 302 7.92 -18.15 -9.78
CA ALA A 302 9.22 -18.80 -9.76
C ALA A 302 9.45 -19.57 -8.46
N LYS A 303 10.47 -20.44 -8.45
CA LYS A 303 10.81 -21.20 -7.25
C LYS A 303 11.27 -20.26 -6.13
N GLY A 304 10.67 -20.40 -4.95
CA GLY A 304 10.97 -19.60 -3.77
C GLY A 304 10.07 -18.38 -3.66
N TRP A 305 10.61 -17.25 -3.18
CA TRP A 305 9.86 -16.00 -3.21
C TRP A 305 9.87 -15.44 -4.63
N ASP A 306 8.71 -15.02 -5.13
CA ASP A 306 8.57 -14.32 -6.40
C ASP A 306 7.64 -13.09 -6.28
N PRO A 307 7.79 -12.08 -7.16
CA PRO A 307 6.98 -10.85 -7.15
C PRO A 307 5.58 -11.04 -7.77
N VAL A 308 5.01 -12.24 -7.72
CA VAL A 308 3.66 -12.56 -8.17
C VAL A 308 2.85 -13.17 -7.04
N THR A 309 3.44 -14.15 -6.35
CA THR A 309 2.79 -14.96 -5.32
C THR A 309 3.49 -14.91 -3.96
N GLY A 310 4.64 -14.25 -3.87
CA GLY A 310 5.43 -14.14 -2.65
C GLY A 310 5.99 -15.50 -2.24
N LEU A 311 5.88 -15.86 -0.96
CA LEU A 311 6.23 -17.22 -0.49
C LEU A 311 5.23 -18.30 -0.95
N GLY A 312 4.13 -17.93 -1.60
CA GLY A 312 3.06 -18.83 -2.03
C GLY A 312 1.89 -18.92 -1.03
N THR A 313 1.13 -20.02 -1.08
CA THR A 313 -0.10 -20.17 -0.30
C THR A 313 0.13 -20.83 1.06
N PRO A 314 -0.62 -20.46 2.12
CA PRO A 314 -0.38 -20.98 3.46
C PRO A 314 -0.64 -22.49 3.55
N ASN A 315 0.35 -23.25 4.04
CA ASN A 315 0.15 -24.62 4.49
C ASN A 315 -0.13 -24.60 5.99
N TYR A 316 -1.39 -24.86 6.38
CA TYR A 316 -1.82 -24.65 7.76
C TYR A 316 -1.04 -25.49 8.79
N ASP A 317 -0.82 -26.77 8.50
CA ASP A 317 -0.08 -27.65 9.42
C ASP A 317 1.38 -27.22 9.56
N ALA A 318 2.01 -26.81 8.47
CA ALA A 318 3.38 -26.31 8.50
C ALA A 318 3.48 -24.95 9.21
N LEU A 319 2.47 -24.07 9.07
CA LEU A 319 2.37 -22.82 9.83
C LEU A 319 2.20 -23.06 11.33
N ARG A 320 1.38 -24.04 11.73
CA ARG A 320 1.23 -24.44 13.14
C ARG A 320 2.56 -24.90 13.71
N ALA A 321 3.25 -25.79 13.02
CA ALA A 321 4.57 -26.27 13.42
C ALA A 321 5.59 -25.12 13.53
N ALA A 322 5.62 -24.20 12.56
CA ALA A 322 6.49 -23.02 12.59
C ALA A 322 6.16 -22.03 13.73
N ALA A 323 4.90 -22.00 14.18
CA ALA A 323 4.46 -21.24 15.35
C ALA A 323 4.72 -21.99 16.69
N GLY A 324 5.24 -23.21 16.62
CA GLY A 324 5.53 -24.09 17.75
C GLY A 324 4.29 -24.65 18.42
N LEU A 325 3.19 -24.82 17.67
CA LEU A 325 2.00 -25.55 18.09
C LEU A 325 2.10 -27.04 17.78
#